data_AF-E9QM76-F1
#
_entry.id   AF-E9QM76-F1
#
_cell.length_a   1.000
_cell.length_b   1.000
_cell.length_c   1.000
_cell.angle_alpha   90.00
_cell.angle_beta   90.00
_cell.angle_gamma   90.00
#
_symmetry.space_group_name_H-M   'P 1'
#
loop_
_entity.id
_entity.type
_entity.pdbx_description
1 polymer ?
#
loop_
_entity_poly.entity_id
_entity_poly.type
_entity_poly.pdbx_seq_one_letter_code
_entity_poly.pdbx_strand_id
1 'polypeptide(L)'
;MDSSAKAIFLEQCGKNRGYRDSDVRGFQPEDGVCLPGGPEVRLSVVNMKEVCRRVAVENVEVAFSRDAGRYICDYTYYLSLHLGTGHAALIHVPPLSHWLSASLLGKALRVIIQEMLEEIGKVQTQSTAA
;
A
#
# COMPACT_ATOMS: atom_id res chain seq x y z
N MET A 1 4.62 -28.93 -4.10
CA MET A 1 3.56 -27.91 -4.20
C MET A 1 4.16 -26.60 -3.71
N ASP A 2 4.80 -25.84 -4.60
CA ASP A 2 5.26 -24.49 -4.27
C ASP A 2 4.04 -23.59 -4.21
N SER A 3 3.53 -23.39 -3.00
CA SER A 3 2.16 -22.96 -2.70
C SER A 3 2.08 -21.52 -2.18
N SER A 4 2.87 -20.59 -2.70
CA SER A 4 2.53 -19.18 -2.49
C SER A 4 2.90 -18.32 -3.68
N ALA A 5 2.00 -18.20 -4.65
CA ALA A 5 1.82 -16.89 -5.25
C ALA A 5 1.36 -15.98 -4.11
N LYS A 6 2.20 -15.02 -3.68
CA LYS A 6 1.76 -14.03 -2.69
C LYS A 6 0.66 -13.19 -3.34
N ALA A 7 -0.39 -12.85 -2.60
CA ALA A 7 -1.41 -11.92 -3.08
C ALA A 7 -0.80 -10.54 -3.39
N ILE A 8 -1.48 -9.76 -4.23
CA ILE A 8 -1.24 -8.31 -4.29
C ILE A 8 -1.86 -7.70 -3.03
N PHE A 9 -1.08 -7.00 -2.21
CA PHE A 9 -1.58 -6.37 -0.99
C PHE A 9 -1.81 -4.87 -1.20
N LEU A 10 -3.01 -4.42 -0.82
CA LEU A 10 -3.39 -3.01 -0.78
C LEU A 10 -3.20 -2.49 0.65
N GLU A 11 -2.22 -1.60 0.84
CA GLU A 11 -1.79 -1.15 2.17
C GLU A 11 -2.59 0.07 2.65
N GLN A 12 -3.28 -0.05 3.78
CA GLN A 12 -4.10 1.05 4.32
C GLN A 12 -3.28 2.13 5.03
N CYS A 13 -2.15 1.76 5.63
CA CYS A 13 -1.39 2.67 6.48
C CYS A 13 0.11 2.41 6.49
N GLY A 14 0.87 3.48 6.71
CA GLY A 14 2.28 3.42 7.10
C GLY A 14 2.46 3.56 8.61
N LYS A 15 3.59 3.08 9.14
CA LYS A 15 3.91 3.11 10.57
C LYS A 15 5.14 3.98 10.83
N ASN A 16 5.18 4.70 11.94
CA ASN A 16 6.30 5.61 12.21
C ASN A 16 7.49 4.92 12.88
N ARG A 17 7.33 3.70 13.37
CA ARG A 17 8.29 3.05 14.26
C ARG A 17 8.48 1.57 13.95
N GLY A 18 9.63 1.06 14.35
CA GLY A 18 9.96 -0.36 14.33
C GLY A 18 11.01 -0.74 13.28
N TYR A 19 11.65 0.25 12.66
CA TYR A 19 12.73 0.02 11.69
C TYR A 19 13.99 -0.45 12.40
N ARG A 20 14.48 -1.63 12.02
CA ARG A 20 15.66 -2.26 12.64
C ARG A 20 16.74 -2.66 11.65
N ASP A 21 16.40 -2.66 10.37
CA ASP A 21 17.29 -3.10 9.31
C ASP A 21 17.96 -1.90 8.64
N SER A 22 19.22 -2.09 8.23
CA SER A 22 19.95 -1.14 7.42
C SER A 22 19.59 -1.30 5.95
N ASP A 23 19.53 -0.19 5.21
CA ASP A 23 19.39 -0.21 3.76
C ASP A 23 20.67 -0.66 3.04
N VAL A 24 20.63 -0.68 1.71
CA VAL A 24 21.78 -1.07 0.86
C VAL A 24 23.00 -0.15 0.99
N ARG A 25 22.85 1.02 1.63
CA ARG A 25 23.92 1.96 1.93
C ARG A 25 24.32 1.97 3.42
N GLY A 26 23.75 1.07 4.23
CA GLY A 26 24.00 1.03 5.67
C GLY A 26 23.22 2.07 6.47
N PHE A 27 22.27 2.78 5.86
CA PHE A 27 21.43 3.72 6.59
C PHE A 27 20.35 2.97 7.37
N GLN A 28 20.21 3.30 8.65
CA GLN A 28 19.13 2.85 9.51
C GLN A 28 18.57 4.07 10.24
N PRO A 29 17.24 4.22 10.33
CA PRO A 29 16.65 5.34 11.05
C PRO A 29 17.03 5.32 12.53
N GLU A 30 17.45 6.47 13.06
CA GLU A 30 17.76 6.64 14.47
C GLU A 30 16.53 6.28 15.33
N ASP A 31 16.77 5.56 16.43
CA ASP A 31 15.73 5.00 17.31
C ASP A 31 14.67 4.12 16.59
N GLY A 32 14.93 3.72 15.35
CA GLY A 32 13.98 3.00 14.52
C GLY A 32 12.70 3.81 14.24
N VAL A 33 12.82 5.14 14.13
CA VAL A 33 11.70 6.07 13.88
C VAL A 33 11.82 6.70 12.49
N CYS A 34 10.73 6.76 11.73
CA CYS A 34 10.70 7.38 10.42
C CYS A 34 10.70 8.92 10.49
N LEU A 35 9.83 9.49 11.32
CA LEU A 35 9.71 10.93 11.54
C LEU A 35 9.61 11.22 13.05
N PRO A 36 10.66 11.78 13.66
CA PRO A 36 10.61 12.20 15.06
C PRO A 36 9.43 13.16 15.33
N GLY A 37 8.66 12.87 16.38
CA GLY A 37 7.45 13.63 16.73
C GLY A 37 6.24 13.40 15.81
N GLY A 38 6.37 12.59 14.76
CA GLY A 38 5.26 12.19 13.91
C GLY A 38 4.30 11.19 14.58
N PRO A 39 3.04 11.09 14.13
CA PRO A 39 2.09 10.14 14.69
C PRO A 39 2.48 8.69 14.39
N GLU A 40 2.18 7.78 15.30
CA GLU A 40 2.54 6.36 15.18
C GLU A 40 2.03 5.66 13.90
N VAL A 41 0.88 6.11 13.38
CA VAL A 41 0.24 5.57 12.18
C VAL A 41 -0.23 6.70 11.29
N ARG A 42 0.01 6.60 9.98
CA ARG A 42 -0.59 7.45 8.96
C ARG A 42 -1.49 6.60 8.07
N LEU A 43 -2.73 7.04 7.86
CA LEU A 43 -3.71 6.36 7.01
C LEU A 43 -3.75 7.00 5.63
N SER A 44 -3.92 6.16 4.60
CA SER A 44 -4.37 6.64 3.30
C SER A 44 -5.80 7.16 3.38
N VAL A 45 -6.11 8.21 2.62
CA VAL A 45 -7.49 8.66 2.39
C VAL A 45 -8.27 7.67 1.52
N VAL A 46 -7.56 6.82 0.77
CA VAL A 46 -8.19 5.73 0.00
C VAL A 46 -8.58 4.62 0.96
N ASN A 47 -9.85 4.24 0.94
CA ASN A 47 -10.33 3.09 1.70
C ASN A 47 -9.92 1.79 0.97
N MET A 48 -8.72 1.29 1.28
CA MET A 48 -8.15 0.11 0.63
C MET A 48 -8.98 -1.14 0.89
N LYS A 49 -9.75 -1.19 1.98
CA LYS A 49 -10.66 -2.30 2.27
C LYS A 49 -11.82 -2.34 1.26
N GLU A 50 -12.42 -1.18 0.95
CA GLU A 50 -13.49 -1.11 -0.04
C GLU A 50 -12.97 -1.32 -1.46
N VAL A 51 -11.78 -0.79 -1.78
CA VAL A 51 -11.11 -1.10 -3.06
C VAL A 51 -10.89 -2.60 -3.19
N CYS A 52 -10.31 -3.25 -2.18
CA CYS A 52 -10.08 -4.70 -2.18
C CYS A 52 -11.36 -5.51 -2.35
N ARG A 53 -12.48 -5.04 -1.80
CA ARG A 53 -13.80 -5.70 -1.94
C ARG A 53 -14.37 -5.61 -3.35
N ARG A 54 -14.08 -4.53 -4.09
CA ARG A 54 -14.61 -4.29 -5.44
C ARG A 54 -13.71 -4.83 -6.55
N VAL A 55 -12.40 -4.80 -6.33
CA VAL A 55 -11.43 -5.30 -7.30
C VAL A 55 -11.69 -6.78 -7.57
N ALA A 56 -11.92 -7.09 -8.85
CA ALA A 56 -12.00 -8.45 -9.35
C ALA A 56 -11.06 -8.57 -10.55
N VAL A 57 -10.01 -9.38 -10.41
CA VAL A 57 -9.07 -9.68 -11.49
C VAL A 57 -8.93 -11.18 -11.59
N GLU A 58 -9.18 -11.72 -12.79
CA GLU A 58 -9.11 -13.15 -13.03
C GLU A 58 -7.69 -13.67 -12.75
N ASN A 59 -7.60 -14.80 -12.04
CA ASN A 59 -6.34 -15.48 -11.71
C ASN A 59 -5.34 -14.65 -10.90
N VAL A 60 -5.78 -13.58 -10.22
CA VAL A 60 -4.94 -12.76 -9.34
C VAL A 60 -5.63 -12.54 -8.01
N GLU A 61 -4.98 -12.96 -6.92
CA GLU A 61 -5.44 -12.68 -5.57
C GLU A 61 -5.05 -11.27 -5.15
N VAL A 62 -6.03 -10.52 -4.62
CA VAL A 62 -5.84 -9.18 -4.07
C VAL A 62 -6.33 -9.18 -2.63
N ALA A 63 -5.51 -8.67 -1.71
CA ALA A 63 -5.77 -8.69 -0.28
C ALA A 63 -5.58 -7.30 0.34
N PHE A 64 -6.34 -7.02 1.39
CA PHE A 64 -6.20 -5.82 2.21
C PHE A 64 -5.15 -6.03 3.30
N SER A 65 -4.31 -5.01 3.54
CA SER A 65 -3.31 -5.03 4.61
C SER A 65 -3.28 -3.71 5.39
N ARG A 66 -2.89 -3.80 6.67
CA ARG A 66 -2.59 -2.66 7.56
C ARG A 66 -1.13 -2.68 8.03
N ASP A 67 -0.31 -3.48 7.38
CA ASP A 67 1.08 -3.68 7.74
C ASP A 67 1.94 -3.75 6.49
N ALA A 68 2.51 -2.61 6.11
CA ALA A 68 3.43 -2.51 4.99
C ALA A 68 4.86 -3.00 5.34
N GLY A 69 5.04 -3.66 6.50
CA GLY A 69 6.33 -4.08 7.04
C GLY A 69 7.05 -2.97 7.80
N ARG A 70 8.35 -3.12 8.06
CA ARG A 70 9.18 -2.14 8.79
C ARG A 70 10.56 -1.96 8.13
N TYR A 71 10.52 -1.78 6.82
CA TYR A 71 11.70 -1.50 5.98
C TYR A 71 11.40 -0.33 5.03
N ILE A 72 12.10 -0.23 3.91
CA ILE A 72 12.05 0.90 2.98
C ILE A 72 10.63 1.15 2.42
N CYS A 73 9.84 0.11 2.16
CA CYS A 73 8.49 0.27 1.63
C CYS A 73 7.58 1.06 2.58
N ASP A 74 7.47 0.61 3.83
CA ASP A 74 6.69 1.28 4.87
C ASP A 74 7.26 2.67 5.21
N TYR A 75 8.59 2.81 5.28
CA TYR A 75 9.25 4.10 5.54
C TYR A 75 8.86 5.14 4.47
N THR A 76 8.98 4.76 3.20
CA THR A 76 8.64 5.63 2.06
C THR A 76 7.15 5.94 2.05
N TYR A 77 6.31 4.95 2.34
CA TYR A 77 4.87 5.10 2.37
C TYR A 77 4.40 6.01 3.51
N TYR A 78 4.92 5.83 4.71
CA TYR A 78 4.62 6.66 5.87
C TYR A 78 4.97 8.14 5.59
N LEU A 79 6.15 8.43 5.03
CA LEU A 79 6.53 9.80 4.67
C LEU A 79 5.62 10.36 3.57
N SER A 80 5.31 9.57 2.54
CA SER A 80 4.41 9.98 1.46
C SER A 80 3.01 10.32 1.99
N LEU A 81 2.48 9.51 2.90
CA LEU A 81 1.21 9.78 3.57
C LEU A 81 1.29 11.01 4.46
N HIS A 82 2.39 11.22 5.18
CA HIS A 82 2.56 12.38 6.04
C HIS A 82 2.57 13.68 5.24
N LEU A 83 3.44 13.75 4.23
CA LEU A 83 3.62 14.93 3.38
C LEU A 83 2.41 15.17 2.47
N GLY A 84 1.78 14.10 1.99
CA GLY A 84 0.59 14.15 1.15
C GLY A 84 -0.72 14.28 1.92
N THR A 85 -0.70 14.52 3.23
CA THR A 85 -1.92 14.56 4.09
C THR A 85 -2.86 13.35 3.86
N GLY A 86 -2.28 12.16 3.72
CA GLY A 86 -2.97 10.90 3.47
C GLY A 86 -3.20 10.56 1.99
N HIS A 87 -2.87 11.46 1.05
CA HIS A 87 -3.01 11.23 -0.40
C HIS A 87 -1.81 10.46 -0.98
N ALA A 88 -1.61 9.23 -0.49
CA ALA A 88 -0.67 8.28 -1.06
C ALA A 88 -1.25 6.86 -0.99
N ALA A 89 -0.77 5.98 -1.86
CA ALA A 89 -1.12 4.58 -1.88
C ALA A 89 0.15 3.73 -2.01
N LEU A 90 0.17 2.57 -1.35
CA LEU A 90 1.21 1.56 -1.52
C LEU A 90 0.53 0.24 -1.89
N ILE A 91 1.06 -0.42 -2.91
CA ILE A 91 0.63 -1.73 -3.37
C ILE A 91 1.86 -2.64 -3.34
N HIS A 92 1.84 -3.67 -2.50
CA HIS A 92 2.84 -4.72 -2.56
C HIS A 92 2.42 -5.77 -3.58
N VAL A 93 3.34 -6.13 -4.48
CA VAL A 93 3.09 -7.14 -5.51
C VAL A 93 3.98 -8.35 -5.28
N PRO A 94 3.48 -9.57 -5.55
CA PRO A 94 4.34 -10.75 -5.58
C PRO A 94 5.44 -10.64 -6.66
N PRO A 95 6.54 -11.40 -6.52
CA PRO A 95 7.48 -11.60 -7.59
C PRO A 95 6.80 -12.16 -8.84
N LEU A 96 7.32 -11.77 -10.02
CA LEU A 96 6.87 -12.35 -11.28
C LEU A 96 7.14 -13.86 -11.31
N SER A 97 6.23 -14.60 -11.95
CA SER A 97 6.34 -16.04 -12.09
C SER A 97 5.64 -16.51 -13.38
N HIS A 98 5.67 -17.81 -13.66
CA HIS A 98 4.94 -18.38 -14.78
C HIS A 98 3.41 -18.25 -14.64
N TRP A 99 2.89 -18.16 -13.41
CA TRP A 99 1.47 -17.91 -13.12
C TRP A 99 1.11 -16.43 -13.10
N LEU A 100 2.08 -15.55 -12.85
CA LEU A 100 1.90 -14.11 -12.80
C LEU A 100 2.93 -13.40 -13.67
N SER A 101 2.60 -13.25 -14.94
CA SER A 101 3.41 -12.48 -15.89
C SER A 101 3.35 -10.97 -15.60
N ALA A 102 4.33 -10.22 -16.08
CA ALA A 102 4.32 -8.76 -16.00
C ALA A 102 3.08 -8.15 -16.69
N SER A 103 2.61 -8.75 -17.77
CA SER A 103 1.39 -8.32 -18.48
C SER A 103 0.14 -8.52 -17.63
N LEU A 104 0.00 -9.68 -16.99
CA LEU A 104 -1.10 -9.96 -16.09
C LEU A 104 -1.07 -9.03 -14.86
N LEU A 105 0.10 -8.85 -14.24
CA LEU A 105 0.29 -7.91 -13.15
C LEU A 105 -0.05 -6.46 -13.56
N GLY A 106 0.38 -6.01 -14.74
CA GLY A 106 0.05 -4.68 -15.26
C GLY A 106 -1.44 -4.48 -15.49
N LYS A 107 -2.16 -5.51 -15.97
CA LYS A 107 -3.62 -5.48 -16.07
C LYS A 107 -4.28 -5.41 -14.70
N ALA A 108 -3.81 -6.20 -13.74
CA ALA A 108 -4.31 -6.19 -12.37
C ALA A 108 -4.14 -4.81 -11.71
N LEU A 109 -2.93 -4.25 -11.79
CA LEU A 109 -2.61 -2.92 -11.25
C LEU A 109 -3.47 -1.82 -11.88
N ARG A 110 -3.76 -1.90 -13.18
CA ARG A 110 -4.66 -0.95 -13.84
C ARG A 110 -6.06 -0.96 -13.22
N VAL A 111 -6.65 -2.15 -13.06
CA VAL A 111 -7.98 -2.31 -12.46
C VAL A 111 -7.98 -1.80 -11.01
N ILE A 112 -6.96 -2.17 -10.23
CA ILE A 112 -6.80 -1.71 -8.85
C ILE A 112 -6.75 -0.18 -8.77
N ILE A 113 -5.92 0.47 -9.61
CA ILE A 113 -5.77 1.93 -9.60
C ILE A 113 -7.07 2.62 -10.03
N GLN A 114 -7.80 2.07 -11.00
CA GLN A 114 -9.12 2.60 -11.39
C GLN A 114 -10.11 2.55 -10.21
N GLU A 115 -10.18 1.43 -9.49
CA GLU A 115 -11.02 1.28 -8.30
C GLU A 115 -10.62 2.21 -7.14
N MET A 116 -9.32 2.49 -6.97
CA MET A 116 -8.82 3.49 -6.02
C MET A 116 -9.29 4.90 -6.40
N LEU A 117 -9.20 5.28 -7.68
CA LEU A 117 -9.66 6.58 -8.16
C LEU A 117 -11.17 6.75 -7.98
N GLU A 118 -11.96 5.72 -8.25
CA GLU A 118 -13.41 5.73 -8.00
C GLU A 118 -13.76 5.85 -6.51
N GLU A 119 -12.99 5.20 -5.63
CA GLU A 119 -13.17 5.33 -4.18
C GLU A 119 -12.98 6.77 -3.72
N ILE A 120 -11.91 7.41 -4.16
CA ILE A 120 -11.61 8.81 -3.83
C ILE A 120 -12.73 9.73 -4.34
N GLY A 121 -13.22 9.49 -5.56
CA GLY A 121 -14.31 10.26 -6.16
C GLY A 121 -15.58 10.24 -5.32
N LYS A 122 -15.96 9.08 -4.75
CA LYS A 122 -17.16 8.94 -3.91
C LYS A 122 -17.07 9.74 -2.60
N VAL A 123 -15.89 9.78 -1.99
CA VAL A 123 -15.65 10.54 -0.74
C VAL A 123 -15.84 12.04 -0.97
N GLN A 124 -15.39 12.56 -2.12
CA GLN A 124 -15.51 13.98 -2.46
C GLN A 124 -16.97 14.40 -2.70
N THR A 125 -17.78 13.54 -3.32
CA THR A 125 -19.21 13.83 -3.55
C THR A 125 -20.04 13.78 -2.26
N GLN A 126 -19.64 12.95 -1.29
CA GLN A 126 -20.31 12.89 0.02
C GLN A 126 -19.89 14.06 0.94
N SER A 127 -18.65 14.53 0.85
CA SER A 127 -18.17 15.68 1.64
C SER A 127 -18.69 17.03 1.15
N THR A 128 -19.16 17.14 -0.09
CA THR A 128 -19.75 18.36 -0.65
C THR A 128 -21.26 18.44 -0.52
N ALA A 129 -21.91 17.35 -0.10
CA ALA A 129 -23.35 17.26 0.13
C ALA A 129 -23.78 17.50 1.60
N ALA A 130 -22.84 17.92 2.46
CA ALA A 130 -23.04 18.20 3.89
C ALA A 130 -22.86 19.69 4.20
#